data_AF-A0A3P0X6P2-F1
#
_entry.id   AF-A0A3P0X6P2-F1
#
_cell.length_a   1.000
_cell.length_b   1.000
_cell.length_c   1.000
_cell.angle_alpha   90.00
_cell.angle_beta   90.00
_cell.angle_gamma   90.00
#
_symmetry.space_group_name_H-M   'P 1'
#
loop_
_entity.id
_entity.type
_entity.pdbx_description
1 polymer ?
#
loop_
_entity_poly.entity_id
_entity_poly.type
_entity_poly.pdbx_seq_one_letter_code
_entity_poly.pdbx_strand_id
1 'polypeptide(L)'
;MADSLLRATGGYTALFRIPAAVGDSTDAAQLGLNIPTYQDLSVAPVTFRRTRPVVAENQRTKYELLVSASAVADQVTLLDLVSADALFSLVASVNVSGMILLVEEWASSVSLGEPIMYRMLLREAEPQPALQEGKGA
;
A
#
# COMPACT_ATOMS: atom_id res chain seq x y z
N MET A 1 -18.75 -2.89 -11.59
CA MET A 1 -18.54 -4.28 -12.07
C MET A 1 -17.29 -4.92 -11.47
N ALA A 2 -16.16 -4.22 -11.42
CA ALA A 2 -14.94 -4.74 -10.78
C ALA A 2 -15.15 -5.15 -9.32
N ASP A 3 -15.92 -4.39 -8.54
CA ASP A 3 -16.26 -4.70 -7.14
C ASP A 3 -16.85 -6.10 -6.99
N SER A 4 -17.84 -6.42 -7.81
CA SER A 4 -18.52 -7.72 -7.78
C SER A 4 -17.58 -8.85 -8.21
N LEU A 5 -16.73 -8.61 -9.22
CA LEU A 5 -15.74 -9.59 -9.67
C LEU A 5 -14.67 -9.87 -8.61
N LEU A 6 -14.12 -8.83 -8.00
CA LEU A 6 -13.14 -8.97 -6.93
C LEU A 6 -13.76 -9.68 -5.72
N ARG A 7 -14.99 -9.32 -5.32
CA ARG A 7 -15.71 -10.04 -4.26
C ARG A 7 -15.94 -11.51 -4.61
N ALA A 8 -16.36 -11.82 -5.84
CA ALA A 8 -16.61 -13.19 -6.29
C ALA A 8 -15.33 -14.05 -6.34
N THR A 9 -14.16 -13.43 -6.55
CA THR A 9 -12.86 -14.12 -6.54
C THR A 9 -12.23 -14.23 -5.15
N GLY A 10 -13.00 -13.95 -4.10
CA GLY A 10 -12.54 -13.96 -2.71
C GLY A 10 -12.02 -12.60 -2.26
N GLY A 11 -12.75 -11.52 -2.52
CA GLY A 11 -12.32 -10.16 -2.20
C GLY A 11 -12.05 -9.98 -0.70
N TYR A 12 -10.86 -9.49 -0.37
CA TYR A 12 -10.40 -9.18 0.97
C TYR A 12 -10.41 -7.67 1.24
N THR A 13 -9.98 -7.31 2.44
CA THR A 13 -9.61 -5.94 2.83
C THR A 13 -8.10 -5.85 2.94
N ALA A 14 -7.50 -4.86 2.27
CA ALA A 14 -6.12 -4.46 2.52
C ALA A 14 -6.09 -3.19 3.37
N LEU A 15 -5.04 -3.02 4.15
CA LEU A 15 -4.79 -1.78 4.87
C LEU A 15 -3.66 -1.02 4.18
N PHE A 16 -3.94 0.18 3.69
CA PHE A 16 -2.91 1.07 3.17
C PHE A 16 -2.41 1.93 4.30
N ARG A 17 -1.14 1.75 4.66
CA ARG A 17 -0.49 2.55 5.66
C ARG A 17 0.04 3.82 5.02
N ILE A 18 -0.51 4.96 5.42
CA ILE A 18 -0.10 6.29 4.96
C ILE A 18 0.40 7.12 6.14
N PRO A 19 1.22 8.16 5.93
CA PRO A 19 1.51 9.15 6.96
C PRO A 19 0.21 9.72 7.52
N ALA A 20 0.10 9.82 8.84
CA ALA A 20 -1.02 10.55 9.43
C ALA A 20 -0.90 12.03 9.06
N ALA A 21 -2.03 12.71 8.84
CA ALA A 21 -2.02 14.14 8.56
C ALA A 21 -1.28 14.90 9.67
N VAL A 22 -0.26 15.67 9.29
CA VAL A 22 0.54 16.46 10.23
C VAL A 22 -0.30 17.67 10.64
N GLY A 23 -1.11 17.48 11.68
CA GLY A 23 -1.86 18.55 12.34
C GLY A 23 -1.05 19.26 13.42
N ASP A 24 0.25 18.95 13.54
CA ASP A 24 1.07 19.47 14.62
C ASP A 24 1.82 20.73 14.17
N SER A 25 1.30 21.90 14.55
CA SER A 25 1.89 23.21 14.26
C SER A 25 3.00 23.59 15.26
N THR A 26 3.58 22.63 15.97
CA THR A 26 4.62 22.87 16.97
C THR A 26 5.99 23.07 16.33
N ASP A 27 6.85 23.85 17.00
CA ASP A 27 8.23 24.06 16.60
C ASP A 27 9.00 22.74 16.47
N ALA A 28 8.67 21.72 17.27
CA ALA A 28 9.27 20.39 17.20
C ALA A 28 8.92 19.64 15.91
N ALA A 29 7.69 19.75 15.43
CA ALA A 29 7.27 19.15 14.16
C ALA A 29 7.99 19.83 12.96
N GLN A 30 8.18 21.15 13.02
CA GLN A 30 8.92 21.89 11.99
C GLN A 30 10.41 21.53 11.94
N LEU A 31 10.99 21.18 13.09
CA LEU A 31 12.38 20.73 13.21
C LEU A 31 12.55 19.23 12.92
N GLY A 32 11.49 18.51 12.55
CA GLY A 32 11.53 17.07 12.26
C GLY A 32 11.81 16.20 13.50
N LEU A 33 11.56 16.73 14.70
CA LEU A 33 11.80 16.03 15.97
C LEU A 33 10.62 15.14 16.39
N ASN A 34 9.48 15.26 15.73
CA ASN A 34 8.35 14.37 15.96
C ASN A 34 8.54 13.03 15.25
N ILE A 35 8.22 11.96 15.97
CA ILE A 35 8.17 10.61 15.41
C ILE A 35 7.06 10.59 14.34
N PRO A 36 7.35 10.16 13.10
CA PRO A 36 6.33 10.01 12.07
C PRO A 36 5.22 9.07 12.55
N THR A 37 3.99 9.56 12.54
CA THR A 37 2.81 8.73 12.84
C THR A 37 2.19 8.26 11.53
N TYR A 38 1.58 7.08 11.58
CA TYR A 38 0.94 6.46 10.43
C TYR A 38 -0.51 6.14 10.76
N GLN A 39 -1.36 6.19 9.75
CA GLN A 39 -2.74 5.71 9.81
C GLN A 39 -2.96 4.61 8.75
N ASP A 40 -3.87 3.68 9.05
CA ASP A 40 -4.22 2.58 8.18
C ASP A 40 -5.58 2.85 7.53
N LEU A 41 -5.61 2.89 6.19
CA LEU A 41 -6.82 3.04 5.39
C LEU A 41 -7.34 1.67 4.98
N SER A 42 -8.60 1.38 5.31
CA SER A 42 -9.25 0.15 4.90
C SER A 42 -9.70 0.23 3.44
N VAL A 43 -9.16 -0.63 2.59
CA VAL A 43 -9.47 -0.66 1.15
C VAL A 43 -10.05 -2.03 0.79
N ALA A 44 -11.29 -2.03 0.30
CA ALA A 44 -12.00 -3.23 -0.13
C ALA A 44 -13.03 -2.91 -1.23
N PRO A 45 -13.26 -3.82 -2.19
CA PRO A 45 -12.66 -5.16 -2.28
C PRO A 45 -11.30 -5.16 -2.98
N VAL A 46 -10.44 -6.06 -2.52
CA VAL A 46 -9.14 -6.35 -3.16
C VAL A 46 -8.92 -7.85 -3.38
N THR A 47 -8.13 -8.22 -4.39
CA THR A 47 -7.66 -9.59 -4.59
C THR A 47 -6.13 -9.62 -4.50
N PHE A 48 -5.60 -10.47 -3.64
CA PHE A 48 -4.16 -10.59 -3.40
C PHE A 48 -3.65 -11.94 -3.90
N ARG A 49 -2.56 -11.92 -4.68
CA ARG A 49 -1.96 -13.15 -5.22
C ARG A 49 -0.44 -13.06 -5.30
N ARG A 50 0.23 -14.19 -5.08
CA ARG A 50 1.66 -14.32 -5.34
C ARG A 50 1.93 -14.33 -6.85
N THR A 51 2.90 -13.55 -7.31
CA THR A 51 3.33 -13.61 -8.72
C THR A 51 4.30 -14.78 -8.91
N ARG A 52 4.32 -15.38 -10.12
CA ARG A 52 5.25 -16.48 -10.40
C ARG A 52 6.70 -15.98 -10.25
N PRO A 53 7.57 -16.72 -9.54
CA PRO A 53 8.97 -16.33 -9.42
C PRO A 53 9.62 -16.31 -10.80
N VAL A 54 10.28 -15.20 -11.13
CA VAL A 54 11.24 -15.17 -12.25
C VAL A 54 12.40 -16.05 -11.81
N VAL A 55 12.86 -16.96 -12.68
CA VAL A 55 13.88 -17.99 -12.40
C VAL A 55 15.28 -17.37 -12.25
N ALA A 56 15.43 -16.45 -11.31
CA ALA A 56 16.68 -15.82 -10.95
C ALA A 56 16.88 -16.00 -9.45
N GLU A 57 17.99 -16.65 -9.08
CA GLU A 57 18.42 -16.75 -7.69
C GLU A 57 18.49 -15.35 -7.07
N ASN A 58 18.05 -15.21 -5.81
CA ASN A 58 17.97 -13.96 -5.02
C ASN A 58 16.83 -12.97 -5.33
N GLN A 59 15.83 -13.28 -6.17
CA GLN A 59 14.66 -12.38 -6.25
C GLN A 59 13.67 -12.61 -5.10
N ARG A 60 13.29 -11.51 -4.42
CA ARG A 60 12.26 -11.52 -3.36
C ARG A 60 10.93 -12.00 -3.91
N THR A 61 10.13 -12.63 -3.05
CA THR A 61 8.75 -12.97 -3.43
C THR A 61 7.99 -11.68 -3.75
N LYS A 62 7.49 -11.62 -4.97
CA LYS A 62 6.61 -10.55 -5.44
C LYS A 62 5.16 -10.99 -5.38
N TYR A 63 4.30 -10.02 -5.17
CA TYR A 63 2.87 -10.18 -5.08
C TYR A 63 2.19 -9.14 -5.94
N GLU A 64 0.95 -9.44 -6.31
CA GLU A 64 0.08 -8.52 -6.99
C GLU A 64 -1.19 -8.32 -6.16
N LEU A 65 -1.55 -7.05 -5.99
CA LEU A 65 -2.82 -6.66 -5.40
C LEU A 65 -3.68 -5.98 -6.47
N LEU A 66 -4.85 -6.55 -6.71
CA LEU A 66 -5.88 -5.95 -7.55
C LEU A 66 -6.88 -5.23 -6.64
N VAL A 67 -7.11 -3.95 -6.92
CA VAL A 67 -7.89 -3.05 -6.07
C VAL A 67 -9.02 -2.48 -6.91
N SER A 68 -10.25 -2.49 -6.39
CA SER A 68 -11.35 -1.85 -7.12
C SER A 68 -11.10 -0.35 -7.28
N ALA A 69 -11.40 0.21 -8.45
CA ALA A 69 -11.29 1.64 -8.66
C ALA A 69 -12.28 2.44 -7.80
N SER A 70 -13.46 1.90 -7.50
CA SER A 70 -14.42 2.51 -6.57
C SER A 70 -13.84 2.65 -5.16
N ALA A 71 -13.22 1.59 -4.63
CA ALA A 71 -12.59 1.58 -3.33
C ALA A 71 -11.45 2.61 -3.23
N VAL A 72 -10.71 2.81 -4.31
CA VAL A 72 -9.68 3.85 -4.42
C VAL A 72 -10.32 5.24 -4.48
N ALA A 73 -11.37 5.43 -5.27
CA ALA A 73 -12.10 6.69 -5.35
C ALA A 73 -12.70 7.12 -4.01
N ASP A 74 -13.19 6.16 -3.21
CA ASP A 74 -13.68 6.41 -1.85
C ASP A 74 -12.57 6.97 -0.96
N GLN A 75 -11.36 6.40 -1.02
CA GLN A 75 -10.22 6.90 -0.23
C GLN A 75 -9.70 8.25 -0.72
N VAL A 76 -9.65 8.46 -2.04
CA VAL A 76 -9.28 9.74 -2.65
C VAL A 76 -10.24 10.84 -2.18
N THR A 77 -11.54 10.54 -2.20
CA THR A 77 -12.59 11.47 -1.72
C THR A 77 -12.47 11.71 -0.21
N LEU A 78 -12.28 10.65 0.59
CA LEU A 78 -12.18 10.73 2.04
C LEU A 78 -11.00 11.60 2.50
N LEU A 79 -9.89 11.56 1.77
CA LEU A 79 -8.67 12.28 2.07
C LEU A 79 -8.54 13.61 1.32
N ASP A 80 -9.56 14.01 0.57
CA ASP A 80 -9.58 15.21 -0.28
C ASP A 80 -8.36 15.29 -1.22
N LEU A 81 -8.02 14.14 -1.83
CA LEU A 81 -6.89 14.03 -2.75
C LEU A 81 -7.31 14.32 -4.19
N VAL A 82 -6.36 14.83 -4.98
CA VAL A 82 -6.60 15.21 -6.38
C VAL A 82 -6.66 14.02 -7.34
N SER A 83 -6.13 12.85 -6.95
CA SER A 83 -6.07 11.66 -7.80
C SER A 83 -5.73 10.38 -7.04
N ALA A 84 -5.93 9.23 -7.70
CA ALA A 84 -5.46 7.93 -7.24
C ALA A 84 -3.92 7.86 -7.14
N ASP A 85 -3.19 8.49 -8.08
CA ASP A 85 -1.73 8.56 -8.01
C ASP A 85 -1.25 9.32 -6.77
N ALA A 86 -1.95 10.38 -6.36
CA ALA A 86 -1.66 11.08 -5.12
C ALA A 86 -1.86 10.17 -3.90
N LEU A 87 -2.94 9.36 -3.89
CA LEU A 87 -3.15 8.35 -2.85
C LEU A 87 -2.01 7.32 -2.82
N PHE A 88 -1.70 6.69 -3.95
CA PHE A 88 -0.67 5.64 -3.98
C PHE A 88 0.73 6.17 -3.62
N SER A 89 1.02 7.42 -3.96
CA SER A 89 2.26 8.08 -3.56
C SER A 89 2.39 8.29 -2.04
N LEU A 90 1.27 8.32 -1.31
CA LEU A 90 1.27 8.39 0.16
C LEU A 90 1.42 7.00 0.81
N VAL A 91 1.25 5.90 0.07
CA VAL A 91 1.28 4.55 0.63
C VAL A 91 2.72 4.16 1.00
N ALA A 92 3.01 4.17 2.30
CA ALA A 92 4.29 3.71 2.83
C ALA A 92 4.39 2.18 2.81
N SER A 93 3.29 1.48 3.10
CA SER A 93 3.20 0.02 3.00
C SER A 93 1.75 -0.44 2.84
N VAL A 94 1.59 -1.65 2.34
CA VAL A 94 0.29 -2.33 2.24
C VAL A 94 0.32 -3.53 3.18
N ASN A 95 -0.64 -3.62 4.09
CA ASN A 95 -0.84 -4.78 4.93
C ASN A 95 -2.01 -5.62 4.40
N VAL A 96 -1.71 -6.87 4.06
CA VAL A 96 -2.72 -7.88 3.69
C VAL A 96 -2.63 -9.04 4.67
N SER A 97 -3.67 -9.23 5.49
CA SER A 97 -3.73 -10.34 6.46
C SER A 97 -2.52 -10.43 7.39
N GLY A 98 -1.97 -9.29 7.81
CA GLY A 98 -0.79 -9.20 8.68
C GLY A 98 0.55 -9.14 7.94
N MET A 99 0.57 -9.36 6.62
CA MET A 99 1.77 -9.28 5.80
C MET A 99 2.03 -7.83 5.38
N ILE A 100 3.13 -7.24 5.88
CA ILE A 100 3.56 -5.89 5.50
C ILE A 100 4.37 -5.97 4.20
N LEU A 101 3.88 -5.29 3.18
CA LEU A 101 4.43 -5.29 1.84
C LEU A 101 4.76 -3.87 1.40
N LEU A 102 5.83 -3.74 0.62
CA LEU A 102 6.24 -2.48 0.01
C LEU A 102 5.75 -2.42 -1.42
N VAL A 103 5.23 -1.26 -1.81
CA VAL A 103 4.78 -0.98 -3.17
C VAL A 103 5.99 -0.77 -4.07
N GLU A 104 6.06 -1.51 -5.17
CA GLU A 104 7.10 -1.32 -6.21
C GLU A 104 6.56 -0.53 -7.40
N GLU A 105 5.32 -0.80 -7.79
CA GLU A 105 4.71 -0.23 -8.99
C GLU A 105 3.18 -0.28 -8.84
N TRP A 106 2.48 0.64 -9.49
CA TRP A 106 1.03 0.56 -9.68
C TRP A 106 0.64 0.96 -11.11
N ALA A 107 -0.46 0.39 -11.60
CA ALA A 107 -1.02 0.71 -12.90
C ALA A 107 -2.56 0.60 -12.88
N SER A 108 -3.23 1.43 -13.67
CA SER A 108 -4.68 1.36 -13.85
C SER A 108 -5.06 0.44 -15.02
N SER A 109 -6.07 -0.40 -14.82
CA SER A 109 -6.82 -1.04 -15.90
C SER A 109 -7.99 -0.14 -16.26
N VAL A 110 -8.08 0.25 -17.53
CA VAL A 110 -9.06 1.22 -18.03
C VAL A 110 -10.07 0.54 -18.92
N SER A 111 -11.35 0.91 -18.80
CA SER A 111 -12.42 0.54 -19.73
C SER A 111 -13.23 1.78 -20.05
N LEU A 112 -13.53 2.01 -21.33
CA LEU A 112 -14.29 3.19 -21.80
C LEU A 112 -13.72 4.54 -21.31
N GLY A 113 -12.40 4.63 -21.12
CA GLY A 113 -11.72 5.85 -20.66
C GLY A 113 -11.67 6.02 -19.14
N GLU A 114 -12.27 5.12 -18.37
CA GLU A 114 -12.29 5.20 -16.90
C GLU A 114 -11.50 4.04 -16.26
N PRO A 115 -10.74 4.30 -15.18
CA PRO A 115 -10.16 3.23 -14.38
C PRO A 115 -11.26 2.36 -13.78
N ILE A 116 -11.18 1.05 -14.02
CA ILE A 116 -12.08 0.07 -13.42
C ILE A 116 -11.41 -0.70 -12.27
N MET A 117 -10.07 -0.75 -12.27
CA MET A 117 -9.27 -1.48 -11.30
C MET A 117 -7.85 -0.93 -11.30
N TYR A 118 -7.19 -0.99 -10.14
CA TYR A 118 -5.76 -0.72 -10.01
C TYR A 118 -5.01 -2.01 -9.69
N ARG A 119 -3.83 -2.16 -10.27
CA ARG A 119 -2.93 -3.29 -10.06
C ARG A 119 -1.68 -2.76 -9.39
N MET A 120 -1.36 -3.25 -8.20
CA MET A 120 -0.15 -2.90 -7.48
C MET A 120 0.80 -4.10 -7.44
N LEU A 121 2.06 -3.87 -7.81
CA LEU A 121 3.14 -4.82 -7.58
C LEU A 121 3.74 -4.55 -6.22
N LEU A 122 3.83 -5.61 -5.43
CA LEU A 122 4.25 -5.56 -4.04
C LEU A 122 5.41 -6.52 -3.81
N ARG A 123 6.28 -6.21 -2.85
CA ARG A 123 7.32 -7.11 -2.36
C ARG A 123 7.33 -7.17 -0.85
N GLU A 124 7.89 -8.24 -0.29
CA GLU A 124 8.21 -8.28 1.13
C GLU A 124 9.21 -7.19 1.52
N ALA A 125 9.02 -6.62 2.70
CA ALA A 125 9.99 -5.74 3.35
C ALA A 125 11.28 -6.52 3.66
N GLU A 126 12.40 -5.82 3.72
CA GLU A 126 13.62 -6.45 4.23
C GLU A 126 13.45 -6.77 5.71
N PRO A 127 13.86 -7.96 6.18
CA PRO A 127 14.10 -8.14 7.59
C PRO A 127 15.16 -7.12 8.01
N GLN A 128 14.78 -6.19 8.91
CA GLN A 128 15.74 -5.26 9.51
C GLN A 128 16.84 -6.11 10.17
N PRO A 129 18.13 -5.96 9.80
CA PRO A 129 19.19 -6.66 10.51
C PRO A 129 19.14 -6.22 11.98
N ALA A 130 19.06 -7.20 12.90
CA ALA A 130 19.12 -6.92 14.32
C ALA A 130 20.38 -6.09 14.59
N LEU A 131 20.19 -4.90 15.16
CA LEU A 131 21.28 -4.07 15.63
C LEU A 131 22.15 -4.95 16.53
N GLN A 132 23.37 -5.24 16.10
CA GLN A 132 24.33 -5.95 16.92
C GLN A 132 24.61 -5.07 18.13
N GLU A 133 24.04 -5.42 19.28
CA GLU A 133 24.40 -4.82 20.55
C GLU A 133 25.90 -4.99 20.73
N GLY A 134 26.63 -3.88 20.61
CA GLY A 134 28.07 -3.83 20.82
C GLY A 134 28.36 -4.25 22.25
N LYS A 135 28.77 -5.51 22.42
CA LYS A 135 29.39 -5.99 23.65
C LYS A 135 30.77 -5.35 23.77
N GLY A 136 30.80 -4.17 24.40
CA GLY A 136 32.03 -3.51 24.84
C GLY A 136 32.76 -4.39 25.85
N ALA A 137 34.07 -4.50 25.62
CA ALA A 137 35.05 -5.26 26.38
C ALA A 137 35.25 -4.77 27.82
#